data_AF-A0A9P1ARI1-F1
#
_entry.id   AF-A0A9P1ARI1-F1
#
_cell.length_a   1.000
_cell.length_b   1.000
_cell.length_c   1.000
_cell.angle_alpha   90.00
_cell.angle_beta   90.00
_cell.angle_gamma   90.00
#
_symmetry.space_group_name_H-M   'P 1'
#
loop_
_entity.id
_entity.type
_entity.pdbx_description
1 polymer ?
#
loop_
_entity_poly.entity_id
_entity_poly.type
_entity_poly.pdbx_seq_one_letter_code
_entity_poly.pdbx_strand_id
1 'polypeptide(L)'
;MEDTNAVEISIINVTAVVFSAVFAIYSAKIISAISSLVKKLAKSKENPMITQLKVKIAETRRELNGISPTGEFAKYFKKDRELNKLTNELTTLEAQNSSETTKNLKIDTCVRVISQVSSLVLLRYVSSITAYCIPDTIFWPFNIIVRFPAVFGNDSCPAEFAEVSGFALAFLMLHLLNLIYKTVRSATKITDSEKKSN
;
A
#
# COMPACT_ATOMS: atom_id res chain seq x y z
N MET A 1 42.04 -15.15 -10.77
CA MET A 1 40.98 -16.00 -11.33
C MET A 1 39.70 -15.25 -11.08
N GLU A 2 39.36 -14.36 -12.01
CA GLU A 2 38.12 -13.59 -11.99
C GLU A 2 37.03 -14.47 -12.60
N ASP A 3 36.07 -14.87 -11.78
CA ASP A 3 34.86 -15.53 -12.25
C ASP A 3 34.02 -14.50 -13.02
N THR A 4 34.25 -14.45 -14.33
CA THR A 4 33.32 -13.87 -15.29
C THR A 4 32.03 -14.67 -15.23
N ASN A 5 31.15 -14.30 -14.31
CA ASN A 5 29.77 -14.73 -14.29
C ASN A 5 29.10 -14.12 -15.53
N ALA A 6 29.28 -14.78 -16.68
CA ALA A 6 28.39 -14.61 -17.81
C ALA A 6 26.97 -14.70 -17.25
N VAL A 7 26.16 -13.68 -17.49
CA VAL A 7 24.76 -13.65 -17.09
C VAL A 7 24.06 -14.75 -17.88
N GLU A 8 24.11 -15.98 -17.38
CA GLU A 8 23.25 -17.04 -17.86
C GLU A 8 21.82 -16.52 -17.68
N ILE A 9 21.02 -16.67 -18.73
CA ILE A 9 19.58 -16.43 -18.70
C ILE A 9 18.98 -17.51 -17.80
N SER A 10 19.23 -17.38 -16.50
CA SER A 10 18.71 -18.24 -15.47
C SER A 10 17.26 -17.87 -15.26
N ILE A 11 16.42 -18.89 -15.10
CA ILE A 11 14.99 -18.74 -14.76
C ILE A 11 14.82 -17.80 -13.57
N ILE A 12 15.78 -17.80 -12.64
CA ILE A 12 15.82 -16.93 -11.47
C ILE A 12 15.89 -15.44 -11.86
N ASN A 13 16.73 -15.08 -12.83
CA ASN A 13 16.91 -13.71 -13.30
C ASN A 13 15.65 -13.19 -14.00
N VAL A 14 15.06 -14.02 -14.87
CA VAL A 14 13.79 -13.69 -15.55
C VAL A 14 12.66 -13.51 -14.53
N THR A 15 12.59 -14.40 -13.55
CA THR A 15 11.58 -14.35 -12.48
C THR A 15 11.75 -13.08 -11.63
N ALA A 16 12.99 -12.72 -11.28
CA ALA A 16 13.29 -11.50 -10.53
C ALA A 16 12.88 -10.22 -11.31
N VAL A 17 13.14 -10.17 -12.62
CA VAL A 17 12.72 -9.06 -13.49
C VAL A 17 11.19 -8.92 -13.48
N VAL A 18 10.46 -10.03 -13.68
CA VAL A 18 9.00 -10.02 -13.68
C VAL A 18 8.45 -9.59 -12.32
N PHE A 19 8.96 -10.14 -11.20
CA PHE A 19 8.54 -9.74 -9.87
C PHE A 19 8.80 -8.26 -9.59
N SER A 20 9.93 -7.73 -10.04
CA SER A 20 10.25 -6.30 -9.87
C SER A 20 9.29 -5.39 -10.65
N ALA A 21 8.92 -5.78 -11.87
CA ALA A 21 7.95 -5.04 -12.68
C ALA A 21 6.53 -5.12 -12.11
N VAL A 22 6.11 -6.30 -11.63
CA VAL A 22 4.83 -6.48 -10.91
C VAL A 22 4.82 -5.63 -9.64
N PHE A 23 5.89 -5.67 -8.85
CA PHE A 23 6.02 -4.87 -7.63
C PHE A 23 5.91 -3.37 -7.93
N ALA A 24 6.54 -2.88 -9.00
CA ALA A 24 6.42 -1.48 -9.42
C ALA A 24 4.97 -1.08 -9.72
N ILE A 25 4.22 -1.92 -10.45
CA ILE A 25 2.82 -1.66 -10.82
C ILE A 25 1.87 -1.73 -9.62
N TYR A 26 2.04 -2.71 -8.73
CA TYR A 26 1.10 -2.98 -7.63
C TYR A 26 1.59 -2.52 -6.26
N SER A 27 2.71 -1.79 -6.18
CA SER A 27 3.34 -1.29 -4.95
C SER A 27 2.34 -0.66 -3.98
N ALA A 28 1.46 0.24 -4.46
CA ALA A 28 0.46 0.90 -3.61
C ALA A 28 -0.54 -0.09 -2.97
N LYS A 29 -0.96 -1.13 -3.72
CA LYS A 29 -1.87 -2.17 -3.21
C LYS A 29 -1.16 -3.07 -2.22
N ILE A 30 0.09 -3.46 -2.51
CA ILE A 30 0.92 -4.29 -1.65
C ILE A 30 1.21 -3.56 -0.33
N ILE A 31 1.66 -2.31 -0.38
CA ILE A 31 1.90 -1.46 0.79
C ILE A 31 0.62 -1.32 1.63
N SER A 32 -0.53 -1.07 1.00
CA SER A 32 -1.80 -0.98 1.72
C SER A 32 -2.18 -2.30 2.40
N ALA A 33 -1.98 -3.43 1.74
CA ALA A 33 -2.26 -4.75 2.30
C ALA A 33 -1.34 -5.04 3.50
N ILE A 34 -0.03 -4.85 3.33
CA ILE A 34 0.97 -5.05 4.39
C ILE A 34 0.71 -4.09 5.57
N SER A 35 0.48 -2.81 5.30
CA SER A 35 0.12 -1.81 6.33
C SER A 35 -1.12 -2.25 7.12
N SER A 36 -2.14 -2.80 6.45
CA SER A 36 -3.33 -3.32 7.13
C SER A 36 -3.05 -4.56 7.99
N LEU A 37 -2.18 -5.47 7.54
CA LEU A 37 -1.77 -6.67 8.28
C LEU A 37 -0.95 -6.29 9.50
N VAL A 38 0.05 -5.41 9.33
CA VAL A 38 0.88 -4.91 10.42
C VAL A 38 0.03 -4.16 11.43
N LYS A 39 -0.94 -3.33 11.01
CA LYS A 39 -1.90 -2.69 11.93
C LYS A 39 -2.77 -3.70 12.68
N LYS A 40 -3.19 -4.79 12.03
CA LYS A 40 -3.96 -5.87 12.70
C LYS A 40 -3.12 -6.62 13.73
N LEU A 41 -1.84 -6.87 13.42
CA LEU A 41 -0.90 -7.54 14.34
C LEU A 41 -0.43 -6.61 15.46
N ALA A 42 -0.27 -5.32 15.18
CA ALA A 42 0.15 -4.29 16.13
C ALA A 42 -1.02 -3.76 16.98
N LYS A 43 -2.28 -4.01 16.59
CA LYS A 43 -3.44 -3.80 17.46
C LYS A 43 -3.33 -4.77 18.63
N SER A 44 -2.70 -4.31 19.70
CA SER A 44 -2.87 -4.87 21.02
C SER A 44 -4.37 -4.92 21.34
N LYS A 45 -4.77 -5.97 22.06
CA LYS A 45 -6.13 -6.18 22.56
C LYS A 45 -6.66 -4.84 23.11
N GLU A 46 -7.82 -4.37 22.61
CA GLU A 46 -8.43 -3.10 23.02
C GLU A 46 -8.31 -2.97 24.54
N ASN A 47 -7.75 -1.85 25.02
CA ASN A 47 -7.42 -1.69 26.44
C ASN A 47 -8.70 -2.01 27.24
N PRO A 48 -8.68 -3.03 28.13
CA PRO A 48 -9.89 -3.51 28.79
C PRO A 48 -10.60 -2.40 29.56
N MET A 49 -9.89 -1.36 30.00
CA MET A 49 -10.48 -0.17 30.62
C MET A 49 -11.41 0.60 29.67
N ILE A 50 -11.07 0.75 28.39
CA ILE A 50 -11.89 1.49 27.41
C ILE A 50 -13.20 0.75 27.18
N THR A 51 -13.13 -0.57 27.02
CA THR A 51 -14.32 -1.40 26.82
C THR A 51 -15.22 -1.38 28.05
N GLN A 52 -14.65 -1.45 29.25
CA GLN A 52 -15.41 -1.32 30.51
C GLN A 52 -16.07 0.06 30.66
N LEU A 53 -15.37 1.13 30.28
CA LEU A 53 -15.90 2.50 30.38
C LEU A 53 -17.06 2.73 29.40
N LYS A 54 -16.99 2.17 28.18
CA LYS A 54 -18.10 2.18 27.21
C LYS A 54 -19.33 1.46 27.74
N VAL A 55 -19.17 0.29 28.36
CA VAL A 55 -20.27 -0.45 28.99
C VAL A 55 -20.89 0.37 30.13
N LYS A 56 -20.06 0.98 30.98
CA LYS A 56 -20.52 1.80 32.11
C LYS A 56 -21.28 3.05 31.66
N ILE A 57 -20.86 3.69 30.56
CA ILE A 57 -21.60 4.80 29.95
C ILE A 57 -22.94 4.34 29.40
N ALA A 58 -23.00 3.19 28.71
CA ALA A 58 -24.25 2.64 28.18
C ALA A 58 -25.25 2.32 29.30
N GLU A 59 -24.76 1.76 30.41
CA GLU A 59 -25.56 1.47 31.60
C GLU A 59 -26.06 2.76 32.28
N THR A 60 -25.16 3.72 32.55
CA THR A 60 -25.53 5.01 33.20
C THR A 60 -26.52 5.80 32.34
N ARG A 61 -26.38 5.74 31.01
CA ARG A 61 -27.32 6.36 30.06
C ARG A 61 -28.69 5.67 30.09
N ARG A 62 -28.73 4.34 30.22
CA ARG A 62 -29.97 3.59 30.36
C ARG A 62 -30.68 3.95 31.67
N GLU A 63 -29.95 4.06 32.77
CA GLU A 63 -30.49 4.52 34.06
C GLU A 63 -31.05 5.94 33.98
N LEU A 64 -30.33 6.86 33.33
CA LEU A 64 -30.77 8.25 33.14
C LEU A 64 -32.10 8.33 32.38
N ASN A 65 -32.25 7.52 31.32
CA ASN A 65 -33.48 7.47 30.52
C ASN A 65 -34.69 6.92 31.30
N GLY A 66 -34.45 6.20 32.40
CA GLY A 66 -35.50 5.71 33.29
C GLY A 66 -35.96 6.73 34.34
N ILE A 67 -35.28 7.87 34.46
CA ILE A 67 -35.58 8.91 35.45
C ILE A 67 -36.37 10.03 34.77
N SER A 68 -37.53 10.40 35.33
CA SER A 68 -38.31 11.53 34.83
C SER A 68 -37.58 12.86 35.15
N PRO A 69 -37.26 13.69 34.15
CA PRO A 69 -36.57 14.97 34.37
C PRO A 69 -37.38 15.97 35.19
N THR A 70 -38.71 15.91 35.09
CA THR A 70 -39.64 16.81 35.79
C THR A 70 -40.11 16.24 37.13
N GLY A 71 -40.14 14.91 37.27
CA GLY A 71 -40.55 14.24 38.52
C GLY A 71 -39.42 14.05 39.53
N GLU A 72 -38.18 13.82 39.05
CA GLU A 72 -37.01 13.52 39.89
C GLU A 72 -35.80 14.37 39.49
N PHE A 73 -36.01 15.67 39.28
CA PHE A 73 -35.02 16.63 38.75
C PHE A 73 -33.63 16.49 39.40
N ALA A 74 -33.52 16.52 40.72
CA ALA A 74 -32.22 16.43 41.41
C ALA A 74 -31.45 15.12 41.10
N LYS A 75 -32.17 14.01 40.96
CA LYS A 75 -31.60 12.69 40.67
C LYS A 75 -31.19 12.59 39.20
N TYR A 76 -32.00 13.15 38.30
CA TYR A 76 -31.69 13.26 36.88
C TYR A 76 -30.39 14.04 36.66
N PHE A 77 -30.27 15.25 37.19
CA PHE A 77 -29.07 16.09 37.01
C PHE A 77 -27.82 15.50 37.69
N LYS A 78 -27.98 14.76 38.79
CA LYS A 78 -26.86 14.03 39.41
C LYS A 78 -26.34 12.93 38.49
N LYS A 79 -27.24 12.16 37.87
CA LYS A 79 -26.89 11.09 36.91
C LYS A 79 -26.36 11.65 35.59
N ASP A 80 -26.88 12.78 35.12
CA ASP A 80 -26.38 13.47 33.94
C ASP A 80 -24.93 13.96 34.14
N ARG A 81 -24.61 14.52 35.32
CA ARG A 81 -23.22 14.87 35.67
C ARG A 81 -22.31 13.65 35.74
N GLU A 82 -22.80 12.53 36.25
CA GLU A 82 -22.06 11.26 36.27
C GLU A 82 -21.76 10.76 34.84
N LEU A 83 -22.76 10.80 33.95
CA LEU A 83 -22.62 10.45 32.53
C LEU A 83 -21.61 11.38 31.84
N ASN A 84 -21.70 12.69 32.06
CA ASN A 84 -20.77 13.67 31.48
C ASN A 84 -19.34 13.47 32.00
N LYS A 85 -19.15 13.09 33.27
CA LYS A 85 -17.84 12.77 33.83
C LYS A 85 -17.24 11.52 33.16
N LEU A 86 -18.01 10.45 33.05
CA LEU A 86 -17.56 9.20 32.41
C LEU A 86 -17.27 9.40 30.91
N THR A 87 -18.08 10.21 30.22
CA THR A 87 -17.87 10.56 28.82
C THR A 87 -16.59 11.38 28.64
N ASN A 88 -16.32 12.34 29.52
CA ASN A 88 -15.07 13.10 29.49
C ASN A 88 -13.83 12.24 29.81
N GLU A 89 -13.96 11.27 30.72
CA GLU A 89 -12.89 10.30 30.99
C GLU A 89 -12.63 9.41 29.76
N LEU A 90 -13.69 9.01 29.04
CA LEU A 90 -13.57 8.27 27.80
C LEU A 90 -12.90 9.10 26.70
N THR A 91 -13.34 10.35 26.48
CA THR A 91 -12.77 11.21 25.43
C THR A 91 -11.32 11.58 25.74
N THR A 92 -10.94 11.75 27.01
CA THR A 92 -9.54 11.98 27.40
C THR A 92 -8.67 10.74 27.22
N LEU A 93 -9.15 9.53 27.56
CA LEU A 93 -8.46 8.28 27.23
C LEU A 93 -8.36 8.06 25.72
N GLU A 94 -9.40 8.38 24.95
CA GLU A 94 -9.38 8.31 23.48
C GLU A 94 -8.45 9.36 22.87
N ALA A 95 -8.36 10.55 23.45
CA ALA A 95 -7.38 11.57 23.06
C ALA A 95 -5.94 11.17 23.40
N GLN A 96 -5.70 10.46 24.51
CA GLN A 96 -4.40 9.81 24.75
C GLN A 96 -4.14 8.67 23.74
N ASN A 97 -5.20 7.98 23.31
CA ASN A 97 -5.17 7.06 22.17
C ASN A 97 -5.23 7.75 20.80
N SER A 98 -5.27 9.09 20.69
CA SER A 98 -4.99 9.76 19.40
C SER A 98 -3.56 9.47 18.93
N SER A 99 -2.70 9.00 19.86
CA SER A 99 -1.44 8.34 19.54
C SER A 99 -1.62 7.12 18.62
N GLU A 100 -2.79 6.47 18.57
CA GLU A 100 -3.09 5.40 17.59
C GLU A 100 -3.11 5.92 16.16
N THR A 101 -3.67 7.11 15.89
CA THR A 101 -3.59 7.72 14.56
C THR A 101 -2.15 8.05 14.18
N THR A 102 -1.38 8.62 15.12
CA THR A 102 0.05 8.88 14.93
C THR A 102 0.86 7.59 14.79
N LYS A 103 0.55 6.53 15.55
CA LYS A 103 1.17 5.20 15.45
C LYS A 103 0.85 4.56 14.11
N ASN A 104 -0.40 4.63 13.65
CA ASN A 104 -0.83 4.15 12.34
C ASN A 104 -0.11 4.88 11.21
N LEU A 105 0.10 6.20 11.34
CA LEU A 105 0.87 6.99 10.38
C LEU A 105 2.36 6.62 10.40
N LYS A 106 2.94 6.41 11.59
CA LYS A 106 4.32 5.94 11.76
C LYS A 106 4.52 4.55 11.15
N ILE A 107 3.59 3.63 11.38
CA ILE A 107 3.59 2.29 10.78
C ILE A 107 3.50 2.40 9.25
N ASP A 108 2.58 3.20 8.73
CA ASP A 108 2.44 3.37 7.28
C ASP A 108 3.71 3.94 6.64
N THR A 109 4.31 4.94 7.29
CA THR A 109 5.58 5.54 6.87
C THR A 109 6.71 4.52 6.90
N CYS A 110 6.83 3.74 7.99
CA CYS A 110 7.86 2.71 8.13
C CYS A 110 7.74 1.64 7.04
N VAL A 111 6.52 1.12 6.80
CA VAL A 111 6.25 0.14 5.74
C VAL A 111 6.60 0.71 4.38
N ARG A 112 6.27 1.97 4.09
CA ARG A 112 6.65 2.64 2.83
C ARG A 112 8.16 2.74 2.68
N VAL A 113 8.89 3.16 3.71
CA VAL A 113 10.35 3.30 3.67
C VAL A 113 11.01 1.95 3.40
N ILE A 114 10.64 0.91 4.16
CA ILE A 114 11.17 -0.45 3.96
C ILE A 114 10.85 -0.94 2.55
N SER A 115 9.62 -0.73 2.09
CA SER A 115 9.16 -1.10 0.74
C SER A 115 9.95 -0.36 -0.36
N GLN A 116 10.31 0.90 -0.16
CA GLN A 116 11.11 1.67 -1.12
C GLN A 116 12.55 1.16 -1.15
N VAL A 117 13.16 0.91 0.02
CA VAL A 117 14.51 0.35 0.11
C VAL A 117 14.57 -1.04 -0.55
N SER A 118 13.60 -1.91 -0.28
CA SER A 118 13.54 -3.22 -0.93
C SER A 118 13.37 -3.10 -2.45
N SER A 119 12.58 -2.12 -2.91
CA SER A 119 12.43 -1.84 -4.35
C SER A 119 13.74 -1.42 -4.98
N LEU A 120 14.51 -0.56 -4.33
CA LEU A 120 15.80 -0.08 -4.83
C LEU A 120 16.84 -1.20 -4.89
N VAL A 121 16.88 -2.07 -3.87
CA VAL A 121 17.76 -3.24 -3.87
C VAL A 121 17.41 -4.19 -5.02
N LEU A 122 16.12 -4.46 -5.24
CA LEU A 122 15.67 -5.32 -6.33
C LEU A 122 15.96 -4.70 -7.70
N LEU A 123 15.77 -3.39 -7.83
CA LEU A 123 16.09 -2.65 -9.05
C LEU A 123 17.60 -2.68 -9.35
N ARG A 124 18.45 -2.57 -8.32
CA ARG A 124 19.90 -2.69 -8.46
C ARG A 124 20.32 -4.09 -8.89
N TYR A 125 19.66 -5.13 -8.41
CA TYR A 125 19.89 -6.51 -8.84
C TYR A 125 19.51 -6.70 -10.32
N VAL A 126 18.36 -6.17 -10.74
CA VAL A 126 17.86 -6.31 -12.11
C VAL A 126 18.58 -5.37 -13.11
N SER A 127 19.29 -4.35 -12.64
CA SER A 127 20.00 -3.38 -13.49
C SER A 127 21.06 -3.99 -14.41
N SER A 128 21.66 -5.13 -14.04
CA SER A 128 22.65 -5.81 -14.89
C SER A 128 22.03 -6.67 -16.00
N ILE A 129 20.69 -6.73 -16.10
CA ILE A 129 19.99 -7.57 -17.07
C ILE A 129 19.54 -6.72 -18.25
N THR A 130 20.29 -6.81 -19.35
CA THR A 130 19.98 -6.17 -20.63
C THR A 130 19.19 -7.11 -21.52
N ALA A 131 18.11 -6.62 -22.14
CA ALA A 131 17.29 -7.42 -23.04
C ALA A 131 17.74 -7.28 -24.51
N TYR A 132 18.02 -6.06 -24.98
CA TYR A 132 18.41 -5.80 -26.37
C TYR A 132 19.17 -4.47 -26.52
N CYS A 133 19.95 -4.33 -27.59
CA CYS A 133 20.63 -3.09 -27.97
C CYS A 133 19.86 -2.41 -29.13
N ILE A 134 19.52 -1.12 -29.01
CA ILE A 134 18.90 -0.31 -30.08
C ILE A 134 19.84 0.86 -30.41
N PRO A 135 19.98 1.32 -31.67
CA PRO A 135 20.70 2.57 -31.97
C PRO A 135 20.21 3.75 -31.12
N ASP A 136 21.13 4.50 -30.50
CA ASP A 136 20.81 5.61 -29.59
C ASP A 136 20.01 6.75 -30.28
N THR A 137 20.11 6.85 -31.60
CA THR A 137 19.45 7.88 -32.42
C THR A 137 17.95 7.68 -32.59
N ILE A 138 17.41 6.47 -32.40
CA ILE A 138 16.00 6.16 -32.72
C ILE A 138 15.04 6.73 -31.68
N PHE A 139 15.43 6.76 -30.41
CA PHE A 139 14.56 7.16 -29.30
C PHE A 139 15.03 8.42 -28.56
N TRP A 140 15.89 9.23 -29.18
CA TRP A 140 16.33 10.48 -28.59
C TRP A 140 15.15 11.47 -28.48
N PRO A 141 14.93 12.15 -27.33
CA PRO A 141 15.71 12.15 -26.08
C PRO A 141 15.21 11.16 -25.00
N PHE A 142 14.17 10.37 -25.28
CA PHE A 142 13.53 9.46 -24.33
C PHE A 142 14.29 8.14 -24.09
N ASN A 143 15.46 7.98 -24.70
CA ASN A 143 16.27 6.77 -24.58
C ASN A 143 16.58 6.40 -23.10
N ILE A 144 16.72 7.40 -22.23
CA ILE A 144 16.97 7.22 -20.79
C ILE A 144 15.86 6.37 -20.13
N ILE A 145 14.61 6.49 -20.58
CA ILE A 145 13.47 5.74 -20.02
C ILE A 145 13.61 4.24 -20.32
N VAL A 146 14.05 3.92 -21.54
CA VAL A 146 14.22 2.54 -22.00
C VAL A 146 15.49 1.91 -21.39
N ARG A 147 16.50 2.74 -21.12
CA ARG A 147 17.72 2.37 -20.40
C ARG A 147 17.53 2.18 -18.90
N PHE A 148 16.46 2.65 -18.28
CA PHE A 148 16.30 2.53 -16.83
C PHE A 148 15.88 1.11 -16.42
N PRO A 149 16.48 0.48 -15.38
CA PRO A 149 17.61 0.88 -14.53
C PRO A 149 19.01 0.44 -15.03
N ALA A 150 19.14 -0.07 -16.25
CA ALA A 150 20.42 -0.51 -16.84
C ALA A 150 21.50 0.58 -16.94
N VAL A 151 21.14 1.86 -16.77
CA VAL A 151 22.12 2.98 -16.59
C VAL A 151 23.13 2.71 -15.45
N PHE A 152 22.79 1.85 -14.49
CA PHE A 152 23.67 1.45 -13.38
C PHE A 152 24.42 0.13 -13.61
N GLY A 153 24.23 -0.51 -14.77
CA GLY A 153 24.82 -1.80 -15.15
C GLY A 153 26.16 -1.67 -15.86
N ASN A 154 26.73 -2.81 -16.27
CA ASN A 154 27.96 -2.85 -17.06
C ASN A 154 27.62 -2.64 -18.55
N ASP A 155 28.42 -1.83 -19.26
CA ASP A 155 28.28 -1.58 -20.69
C ASP A 155 28.40 -2.90 -21.48
N SER A 156 27.26 -3.51 -21.74
CA SER A 156 27.06 -4.79 -22.42
C SER A 156 26.86 -4.57 -23.92
N CYS A 157 26.45 -3.37 -24.34
CA CYS A 157 26.28 -2.98 -25.73
C CYS A 157 27.39 -2.01 -26.20
N PRO A 158 27.73 -1.96 -27.51
CA PRO A 158 28.66 -0.99 -28.07
C PRO A 158 28.15 0.45 -27.89
N ALA A 159 29.05 1.44 -27.82
CA ALA A 159 28.74 2.84 -27.52
C ALA A 159 27.74 3.52 -28.48
N GLU A 160 27.56 2.98 -29.69
CA GLU A 160 26.60 3.47 -30.68
C GLU A 160 25.15 3.02 -30.39
N PHE A 161 24.99 2.09 -29.45
CA PHE A 161 23.72 1.50 -29.08
C PHE A 161 23.33 1.82 -27.64
N ALA A 162 22.04 2.03 -27.47
CA ALA A 162 21.35 2.07 -26.22
C ALA A 162 20.95 0.69 -25.74
N GLU A 163 21.25 0.42 -24.47
CA GLU A 163 20.80 -0.78 -23.78
C GLU A 163 19.34 -0.66 -23.39
N VAL A 164 18.54 -1.67 -23.70
CA VAL A 164 17.21 -1.76 -23.15
C VAL A 164 17.21 -2.66 -21.93
N SER A 165 16.77 -2.11 -20.81
CA SER A 165 16.64 -2.90 -19.59
C SER A 165 15.54 -3.94 -19.73
N GLY A 166 15.82 -5.17 -19.29
CA GLY A 166 14.78 -6.21 -19.17
C GLY A 166 13.63 -5.78 -18.26
N PHE A 167 13.91 -4.94 -17.25
CA PHE A 167 12.87 -4.35 -16.40
C PHE A 167 11.94 -3.43 -17.18
N ALA A 168 12.47 -2.50 -17.99
CA ALA A 168 11.68 -1.57 -18.78
C ALA A 168 10.75 -2.32 -19.75
N LEU A 169 11.28 -3.35 -20.42
CA LEU A 169 10.51 -4.22 -21.29
C LEU A 169 9.39 -4.96 -20.54
N ALA A 170 9.72 -5.63 -19.43
CA ALA A 170 8.74 -6.38 -18.64
C ALA A 170 7.66 -5.46 -18.05
N PHE A 171 8.05 -4.26 -17.59
CA PHE A 171 7.15 -3.25 -17.10
C PHE A 171 6.18 -2.79 -18.18
N LEU A 172 6.66 -2.45 -19.38
CA LEU A 172 5.82 -2.05 -20.51
C LEU A 172 4.87 -3.18 -20.93
N MET A 173 5.37 -4.41 -21.04
CA MET A 173 4.55 -5.57 -21.42
C MET A 173 3.43 -5.83 -20.41
N LEU A 174 3.74 -5.85 -19.12
CA LEU A 174 2.74 -6.03 -18.06
C LEU A 174 1.74 -4.86 -18.03
N HIS A 175 2.20 -3.64 -18.27
CA HIS A 175 1.33 -2.47 -18.32
C HIS A 175 0.37 -2.53 -19.51
N LEU A 176 0.85 -2.88 -20.70
CA LEU A 176 0.04 -3.06 -21.91
C LEU A 176 -0.99 -4.17 -21.72
N LEU A 177 -0.59 -5.33 -21.17
CA LEU A 177 -1.51 -6.43 -20.85
C LEU A 177 -2.61 -5.98 -19.88
N ASN A 178 -2.26 -5.21 -18.84
CA ASN A 178 -3.23 -4.67 -17.89
C ASN A 178 -4.21 -3.68 -18.55
N LEU A 179 -3.72 -2.83 -19.45
CA LEU A 179 -4.57 -1.90 -20.20
C LEU A 179 -5.53 -2.65 -21.12
N ILE A 180 -5.02 -3.63 -21.89
CA ILE A 180 -5.85 -4.47 -22.76
C ILE A 180 -6.91 -5.19 -21.93
N TYR A 181 -6.53 -5.83 -20.83
CA TYR A 181 -7.47 -6.50 -19.93
C TYR A 181 -8.55 -5.55 -19.41
N LYS A 182 -8.17 -4.34 -19.01
CA LYS A 182 -9.12 -3.33 -18.51
C LYS A 182 -10.08 -2.87 -19.62
N THR A 183 -9.57 -2.64 -20.83
CA THR A 183 -10.37 -2.24 -22.00
C THR A 183 -11.37 -3.34 -22.38
N VAL A 184 -10.93 -4.59 -22.47
CA VAL A 184 -11.79 -5.75 -22.77
C VAL A 184 -12.88 -5.89 -21.70
N ARG A 185 -12.51 -5.86 -20.41
CA ARG A 185 -13.48 -5.96 -19.31
C ARG A 185 -14.49 -4.82 -19.31
N SER A 186 -14.07 -3.61 -19.67
CA SER A 186 -14.97 -2.46 -19.78
C SER A 186 -15.95 -2.64 -20.92
N ALA A 187 -15.50 -3.13 -22.07
CA ALA A 187 -16.35 -3.42 -23.23
C ALA A 187 -17.41 -4.49 -22.91
N THR A 188 -17.02 -5.60 -22.25
CA THR A 188 -17.96 -6.66 -21.85
C THR A 188 -19.06 -6.16 -20.92
N LYS A 189 -18.72 -5.31 -19.93
CA LYS A 189 -19.72 -4.75 -19.01
C LYS A 189 -20.77 -3.87 -19.70
N ILE A 190 -20.39 -3.16 -20.76
CA ILE A 190 -21.30 -2.31 -21.53
C ILE A 190 -22.32 -3.21 -22.27
N THR A 191 -21.84 -4.25 -22.96
CA THR A 191 -22.69 -5.21 -23.67
C THR A 191 -23.67 -5.94 -22.73
N ASP A 192 -23.22 -6.31 -21.52
CA ASP A 192 -24.08 -6.94 -20.51
C ASP A 192 -25.15 -6.00 -19.95
N SER A 193 -24.84 -4.70 -19.84
CA SER A 193 -25.80 -3.68 -19.38
C SER A 193 -26.87 -3.36 -20.42
N GLU A 194 -26.51 -3.37 -21.71
CA GLU A 194 -27.41 -3.14 -22.83
C GLU A 194 -28.40 -4.31 -23.01
N LYS A 195 -27.93 -5.56 -22.83
CA LYS A 195 -28.79 -6.75 -22.83
C LYS A 195 -29.78 -6.83 -21.67
N LYS A 196 -29.53 -6.15 -20.55
CA LYS A 196 -30.42 -6.17 -19.38
C LYS A 196 -31.50 -5.06 -19.42
N SER A 197 -31.37 -4.12 -20.36
CA SER A 197 -32.29 -2.99 -20.52
C SER A 197 -33.30 -3.16 -21.66
N ASN A 198 -33.21 -4.24 -22.43
CA ASN A 198 -34.20 -4.70 -23.42
C ASN A 198 -34.88 -5.97 -22.92
#